data_AF-A0A6I4QNL3-F1
#
_entry.id   AF-A0A6I4QNL3-F1
#
_cell.length_a   1.000
_cell.length_b   1.000
_cell.length_c   1.000
_cell.angle_alpha   90.00
_cell.angle_beta   90.00
_cell.angle_gamma   90.00
#
_symmetry.space_group_name_H-M   'P 1'
#
loop_
_entity.id
_entity.type
_entity.pdbx_description
1 polymer ?
#
loop_
_entity_poly.entity_id
_entity_poly.type
_entity_poly.pdbx_seq_one_letter_code
_entity_poly.pdbx_strand_id
1 'polypeptide(L)'
;MELRNKLVEVFPTRPLKVMKLKQEGKLQQLKLMFAAMLFFVLAMFTALTYYPGLIDTYRISRNPVVVNYHVEGKCRVKSMIDNCSVKITTKTGKVIKRDYILIGGKKANYRVVTVASANNPSLVTINLAIENMRTQFVITTIIILFFTSLIWMGLVSILRIYKMLKVIDEINGQKLTPVVVPIKLKSYGKIVAALYNVKNLQGVNVKYVANFDKNSNDGPIIIGDVIKNKCNALAVIGENNPVPIILNQNFTRCDFTDYEIQALKEALS
;
A
#
# COMPACT_ATOMS: atom_id res chain seq x y z
N MET A 1 42.45 -5.52 2.17
CA MET A 1 42.76 -6.49 1.11
C MET A 1 42.90 -7.90 1.70
N GLU A 2 43.55 -8.02 2.85
CA GLU A 2 43.74 -9.29 3.58
C GLU A 2 42.43 -10.01 3.95
N LEU A 3 41.43 -9.32 4.49
CA LEU A 3 40.13 -9.93 4.85
C LEU A 3 39.37 -10.50 3.63
N ARG A 4 39.45 -9.83 2.47
CA ARG A 4 38.82 -10.32 1.24
C ARG A 4 39.47 -11.63 0.79
N ASN A 5 40.80 -11.70 0.84
CA ASN A 5 41.53 -12.89 0.40
C ASN A 5 41.28 -14.07 1.34
N LYS A 6 41.28 -13.84 2.67
CA LYS A 6 40.89 -14.85 3.67
C LYS A 6 39.45 -15.34 3.46
N LEU A 7 38.51 -14.43 3.20
CA LEU A 7 37.12 -14.80 2.95
C LEU A 7 36.95 -15.61 1.68
N VAL A 8 37.69 -15.30 0.60
CA VAL A 8 37.64 -16.06 -0.66
C VAL A 8 38.22 -17.46 -0.49
N GLU A 9 39.26 -17.62 0.32
CA GLU A 9 39.90 -18.91 0.60
C GLU A 9 39.02 -19.84 1.44
N VAL A 10 38.30 -19.28 2.41
CA VAL A 10 37.42 -20.03 3.32
C VAL A 10 36.01 -20.23 2.73
N PHE A 11 35.66 -19.52 1.66
CA PHE A 11 34.32 -19.60 1.09
C PHE A 11 34.06 -20.96 0.43
N PRO A 12 32.86 -21.55 0.60
CA PRO A 12 32.54 -22.81 -0.05
C PRO A 12 32.65 -22.73 -1.58
N THR A 13 33.41 -23.64 -2.16
CA THR A 13 33.51 -23.79 -3.63
C THR A 13 32.41 -24.66 -4.21
N ARG A 14 31.59 -25.28 -3.35
CA ARG A 14 30.40 -26.07 -3.73
C ARG A 14 29.23 -25.17 -4.12
N PRO A 15 28.31 -25.62 -4.98
CA PRO A 15 27.10 -24.88 -5.28
C PRO A 15 26.26 -24.70 -4.02
N LEU A 16 25.89 -23.46 -3.71
CA LEU A 16 25.09 -23.13 -2.53
C LEU A 16 23.64 -22.83 -2.93
N LYS A 17 22.71 -23.38 -2.16
CA LYS A 17 21.28 -23.06 -2.31
C LYS A 17 21.00 -21.78 -1.55
N VAL A 18 20.50 -20.75 -2.23
CA VAL A 18 20.04 -19.54 -1.55
C VAL A 18 18.68 -19.87 -0.91
N MET A 19 18.63 -19.86 0.42
CA MET A 19 17.38 -20.08 1.11
C MET A 19 16.45 -18.89 0.84
N LYS A 20 15.20 -19.18 0.45
CA LYS A 20 14.19 -18.13 0.23
C LYS A 20 14.15 -17.26 1.48
N LEU A 21 14.48 -15.98 1.32
CA LEU A 21 14.53 -14.98 2.39
C LEU A 21 13.29 -15.16 3.29
N LYS A 22 13.52 -15.68 4.51
CA LYS A 22 12.46 -16.09 5.44
C LYS A 22 11.62 -14.91 5.95
N GLN A 23 12.07 -13.68 5.73
CA GLN A 23 11.35 -12.46 6.06
C GLN A 23 10.72 -11.79 4.84
N GLU A 24 9.49 -11.28 4.90
CA GLU A 24 8.33 -11.47 5.76
C GLU A 24 7.25 -10.63 5.08
N GLY A 25 6.05 -11.18 4.95
CA GLY A 25 4.90 -10.39 4.50
C GLY A 25 4.40 -10.64 3.08
N LYS A 26 4.87 -11.62 2.29
CA LYS A 26 4.19 -11.92 1.00
C LYS A 26 2.70 -12.21 1.21
N LEU A 27 2.37 -13.02 2.22
CA LEU A 27 0.98 -13.32 2.58
C LEU A 27 0.25 -12.11 3.17
N GLN A 28 0.90 -11.33 4.03
CA GLN A 28 0.28 -10.15 4.66
C GLN A 28 0.05 -9.01 3.66
N GLN A 29 0.99 -8.78 2.75
CA GLN A 29 0.88 -7.81 1.65
C GLN A 29 -0.18 -8.24 0.64
N LEU A 30 -0.26 -9.54 0.32
CA LEU A 30 -1.32 -10.09 -0.53
C LEU A 30 -2.70 -9.96 0.12
N LYS A 31 -2.81 -10.27 1.41
CA LYS A 31 -4.04 -10.07 2.21
C LYS A 31 -4.44 -8.60 2.24
N LEU A 32 -3.49 -7.69 2.46
CA LEU A 32 -3.73 -6.24 2.46
C LEU A 32 -4.22 -5.74 1.10
N MET A 33 -3.61 -6.21 0.00
CA MET A 33 -4.05 -5.85 -1.35
C MET A 33 -5.43 -6.40 -1.69
N PHE A 34 -5.71 -7.66 -1.34
CA PHE A 34 -7.03 -8.25 -1.57
C PHE A 34 -8.10 -7.53 -0.75
N ALA A 35 -7.82 -7.20 0.50
CA ALA A 35 -8.71 -6.39 1.33
C ALA A 35 -8.93 -4.99 0.72
N ALA A 36 -7.86 -4.30 0.31
CA ALA A 36 -7.96 -2.98 -0.33
C ALA A 36 -8.78 -3.03 -1.63
N MET A 37 -8.61 -4.07 -2.45
CA MET A 37 -9.38 -4.29 -3.67
C MET A 37 -10.86 -4.53 -3.37
N LEU A 38 -11.17 -5.34 -2.35
CA LEU A 38 -12.55 -5.59 -1.93
C LEU A 38 -13.22 -4.31 -1.42
N PHE A 39 -12.52 -3.52 -0.61
CA PHE A 39 -13.02 -2.21 -0.16
C PHE A 39 -13.17 -1.22 -1.31
N PHE A 40 -12.29 -1.24 -2.30
CA PHE A 40 -12.41 -0.42 -3.49
C PHE A 40 -13.65 -0.76 -4.31
N VAL A 41 -13.94 -2.05 -4.51
CA VAL A 41 -15.16 -2.52 -5.20
C VAL A 41 -16.40 -2.11 -4.41
N LEU A 42 -16.38 -2.24 -3.08
CA LEU A 42 -17.48 -1.81 -2.22
C LEU A 42 -17.69 -0.27 -2.30
N ALA A 43 -16.61 0.50 -2.30
CA ALA A 43 -16.65 1.96 -2.46
C ALA A 43 -17.20 2.36 -3.84
N MET A 44 -16.83 1.65 -4.91
CA MET A 44 -17.38 1.86 -6.24
C MET A 44 -18.85 1.46 -6.34
N PHE A 45 -19.25 0.35 -5.75
CA PHE A 45 -20.64 -0.10 -5.72
C PHE A 45 -21.54 0.88 -4.97
N THR A 46 -21.09 1.37 -3.82
CA THR A 46 -21.79 2.42 -3.07
C THR A 46 -21.82 3.73 -3.86
N ALA A 47 -20.71 4.16 -4.46
CA ALA A 47 -20.71 5.32 -5.34
C ALA A 47 -21.78 5.16 -6.44
N LEU A 48 -21.77 4.08 -7.22
CA LEU A 48 -22.70 3.86 -8.34
C LEU A 48 -24.18 3.79 -7.92
N THR A 49 -24.48 3.20 -6.76
CA THR A 49 -25.87 3.11 -6.26
C THR A 49 -26.41 4.44 -5.76
N TYR A 50 -25.56 5.32 -5.21
CA TYR A 50 -25.98 6.63 -4.69
C TYR A 50 -25.76 7.78 -5.69
N TYR A 51 -24.90 7.64 -6.70
CA TYR A 51 -24.60 8.67 -7.70
C TYR A 51 -25.76 9.11 -8.61
N PRO A 52 -26.73 8.26 -9.04
CA PRO A 52 -27.80 8.74 -9.91
C PRO A 52 -28.67 9.81 -9.23
N GLY A 53 -28.83 9.76 -7.91
CA GLY A 53 -29.47 10.83 -7.13
C GLY A 53 -28.65 12.14 -7.13
N LEU A 54 -27.33 12.05 -7.26
CA LEU A 54 -26.42 13.19 -7.31
C LEU A 54 -26.52 13.95 -8.65
N ILE A 55 -26.70 13.24 -9.77
CA ILE A 55 -26.84 13.83 -11.11
C ILE A 55 -28.15 14.63 -11.22
N ASP A 56 -29.26 14.06 -10.71
CA ASP A 56 -30.54 14.76 -10.64
C ASP A 56 -30.42 16.02 -9.75
N THR A 57 -29.76 15.90 -8.61
CA THR A 57 -29.51 17.01 -7.68
C THR A 57 -28.61 18.09 -8.29
N TYR A 58 -27.61 17.72 -9.08
CA TYR A 58 -26.75 18.64 -9.84
C TYR A 58 -27.51 19.42 -10.91
N ARG A 59 -28.42 18.75 -11.65
CA ARG A 59 -29.29 19.40 -12.64
C ARG A 59 -30.23 20.40 -11.98
N ILE A 60 -30.73 20.10 -10.79
CA ILE A 60 -31.56 21.03 -10.01
C ILE A 60 -30.74 22.22 -9.50
N SER A 61 -29.50 21.98 -9.03
CA SER A 61 -28.59 23.01 -8.52
C SER A 61 -28.24 24.12 -9.53
N ARG A 62 -28.29 23.85 -10.84
CA ARG A 62 -28.00 24.86 -11.87
C ARG A 62 -29.07 25.95 -12.01
N ASN A 63 -30.34 25.65 -11.75
CA ASN A 63 -31.45 26.61 -11.81
C ASN A 63 -32.47 26.29 -10.71
N PRO A 64 -32.13 26.56 -9.44
CA PRO A 64 -32.98 26.22 -8.31
C PRO A 64 -34.15 27.21 -8.19
N VAL A 65 -35.38 26.71 -8.25
CA VAL A 65 -36.59 27.48 -7.94
C VAL A 65 -37.16 26.97 -6.63
N VAL A 66 -37.34 27.87 -5.67
CA VAL A 66 -37.97 27.54 -4.39
C VAL A 66 -39.45 27.28 -4.61
N VAL A 67 -39.94 26.12 -4.18
CA VAL A 67 -41.37 25.75 -4.30
C VAL A 67 -41.91 25.35 -2.94
N ASN A 68 -43.06 25.89 -2.56
CA ASN A 68 -43.76 25.52 -1.32
C ASN A 68 -44.58 24.24 -1.54
N TYR A 69 -43.96 23.08 -1.29
CA TYR A 69 -44.61 21.77 -1.23
C TYR A 69 -44.59 21.22 0.19
N HIS A 70 -45.53 20.33 0.52
CA HIS A 70 -45.55 19.70 1.84
C HIS A 70 -44.48 18.60 1.90
N VAL A 71 -43.64 18.65 2.93
CA VAL A 71 -42.47 17.77 3.10
C VAL A 71 -42.56 17.07 4.44
N GLU A 72 -42.61 15.75 4.41
CA GLU A 72 -42.44 14.91 5.58
C GLU A 72 -41.10 14.18 5.50
N GLY A 73 -40.19 14.45 6.44
CA GLY A 73 -38.88 13.78 6.53
C GLY A 73 -38.76 12.95 7.80
N LYS A 74 -38.32 11.70 7.67
CA LYS A 74 -37.86 10.88 8.81
C LYS A 74 -36.37 10.62 8.68
N CYS A 75 -35.59 11.14 9.61
CA CYS A 75 -34.14 10.93 9.67
C CYS A 75 -33.77 9.95 10.78
N ARG A 76 -33.02 8.90 10.43
CA ARG A 76 -32.35 8.00 11.37
C ARG A 76 -30.89 8.40 11.47
N VAL A 77 -30.53 8.98 12.61
CA VAL A 77 -29.16 9.41 12.93
C VAL A 77 -28.35 8.21 13.38
N LYS A 78 -27.24 7.91 12.69
CA LYS A 78 -26.26 6.89 13.10
C LYS A 78 -24.85 7.51 13.10
N SER A 79 -24.42 8.00 14.27
CA SER A 79 -23.08 8.58 14.51
C SER A 79 -22.77 9.77 13.59
N MET A 80 -22.05 9.56 12.48
CA MET A 80 -21.65 10.60 11.50
C MET A 80 -22.50 10.61 10.23
N ILE A 81 -23.39 9.61 10.06
CA ILE A 81 -24.21 9.43 8.87
C ILE A 81 -25.69 9.46 9.27
N ASP A 82 -26.42 10.41 8.72
CA ASP A 82 -27.87 10.56 8.90
C ASP A 82 -28.58 10.04 7.64
N ASN A 83 -29.34 8.96 7.79
CA ASN A 83 -30.18 8.44 6.70
C ASN A 83 -31.57 9.07 6.80
N CYS A 84 -31.90 9.95 5.88
CA CYS A 84 -33.17 10.67 5.82
C CYS A 84 -34.04 10.17 4.68
N SER A 85 -35.18 9.58 5.01
CA SER A 85 -36.24 9.28 4.05
C SER A 85 -37.22 10.44 4.01
N VAL A 86 -37.37 11.05 2.84
CA VAL A 86 -38.21 12.22 2.63
C VAL A 86 -39.34 11.88 1.67
N LYS A 87 -40.55 12.25 2.06
CA LYS A 87 -41.74 12.25 1.22
C LYS A 87 -42.08 13.69 0.86
N ILE A 88 -42.14 13.98 -0.44
CA ILE A 88 -42.56 15.28 -0.96
C ILE A 88 -43.91 15.09 -1.63
N THR A 89 -44.93 15.78 -1.15
CA THR A 89 -46.27 15.77 -1.74
C THR A 89 -46.44 17.05 -2.56
N THR A 90 -46.51 16.88 -3.87
CA THR A 90 -46.74 17.99 -4.81
C THR A 90 -48.19 18.49 -4.74
N LYS A 91 -48.44 19.72 -5.25
CA LYS A 91 -49.80 20.30 -5.31
C LYS A 91 -50.81 19.46 -6.10
N THR A 92 -50.34 18.57 -6.99
CA THR A 92 -51.17 17.65 -7.78
C THR A 92 -51.44 16.32 -7.07
N GLY A 93 -51.06 16.17 -5.79
CA GLY A 93 -51.23 14.94 -5.01
C GLY A 93 -50.21 13.84 -5.30
N LYS A 94 -49.24 14.08 -6.19
CA LYS A 94 -48.18 13.10 -6.50
C LYS A 94 -47.16 13.06 -5.36
N VAL A 95 -46.97 11.87 -4.79
CA VAL A 95 -46.01 11.61 -3.70
C VAL A 95 -44.69 11.13 -4.31
N ILE A 96 -43.62 11.89 -4.06
CA ILE A 96 -42.26 11.55 -4.47
C ILE A 96 -41.49 11.13 -3.22
N LYS A 97 -40.99 9.89 -3.20
CA LYS A 97 -40.13 9.38 -2.12
C LYS A 97 -38.67 9.49 -2.57
N ARG A 98 -37.83 10.10 -1.73
CA ARG A 98 -36.37 10.18 -1.96
C ARG A 98 -35.65 9.89 -0.64
N ASP A 99 -34.61 9.08 -0.74
CA ASP A 99 -33.72 8.80 0.38
C ASP A 99 -32.43 9.62 0.21
N TYR A 100 -32.04 10.29 1.28
CA TYR A 100 -30.85 11.13 1.35
C TYR A 100 -29.92 10.64 2.44
N ILE A 101 -28.63 10.62 2.14
CA ILE A 101 -27.58 10.36 3.12
C ILE A 101 -26.89 11.68 3.40
N LEU A 102 -26.98 12.13 4.64
CA LEU A 102 -26.35 13.36 5.10
C LEU A 102 -25.15 12.99 5.97
N ILE A 103 -24.00 13.56 5.64
CA ILE A 103 -22.76 13.38 6.41
C ILE A 103 -22.59 14.61 7.30
N GLY A 104 -22.41 14.41 8.61
CA GLY A 104 -22.16 15.51 9.57
C GLY A 104 -22.93 15.47 10.88
N GLY A 105 -23.89 14.55 11.04
CA GLY A 105 -24.49 14.17 12.33
C GLY A 105 -24.84 15.34 13.27
N LYS A 106 -25.61 16.33 12.82
CA LYS A 106 -26.13 17.36 13.74
C LYS A 106 -27.40 16.83 14.41
N LYS A 107 -27.41 16.74 15.74
CA LYS A 107 -28.60 16.44 16.59
C LYS A 107 -29.65 17.58 16.59
N ALA A 108 -29.77 18.34 15.51
CA ALA A 108 -30.66 19.49 15.43
C ALA A 108 -31.72 19.27 14.33
N ASN A 109 -32.92 19.82 14.55
CA ASN A 109 -33.96 19.85 13.53
C ASN A 109 -33.47 20.67 12.33
N TYR A 110 -33.21 20.01 11.21
CA TYR A 110 -32.81 20.68 9.98
C TYR A 110 -34.02 21.44 9.40
N ARG A 111 -33.93 22.77 9.27
CA ARG A 111 -34.89 23.55 8.47
C ARG A 111 -34.61 23.29 7.00
N VAL A 112 -35.54 22.61 6.33
CA VAL A 112 -35.39 22.19 4.94
C VAL A 112 -36.39 22.93 4.05
N VAL A 113 -35.91 23.41 2.91
CA VAL A 113 -36.73 24.05 1.88
C VAL A 113 -36.71 23.17 0.63
N THR A 114 -37.88 22.97 0.02
CA THR A 114 -38.02 22.27 -1.26
C THR A 114 -37.60 23.15 -2.42
N VAL A 115 -36.77 22.59 -3.28
CA VAL A 115 -36.20 23.24 -4.45
C VAL A 115 -36.50 22.35 -5.67
N ALA A 116 -37.09 22.93 -6.71
CA ALA A 116 -37.33 22.28 -7.99
C ALA A 116 -36.41 22.87 -9.08
N SER A 117 -36.14 22.11 -10.13
CA SER A 117 -35.43 22.65 -11.30
C SER A 117 -36.38 23.51 -12.15
N ALA A 118 -35.96 24.72 -12.52
CA ALA A 118 -36.72 25.59 -13.43
C ALA A 118 -37.02 24.91 -14.79
N ASN A 119 -36.09 24.09 -15.26
CA ASN A 119 -36.17 23.44 -16.58
C ASN A 119 -36.99 22.14 -16.55
N ASN A 120 -37.20 21.55 -15.38
CA ASN A 120 -38.03 20.36 -15.23
C ASN A 120 -38.69 20.33 -13.84
N PRO A 121 -39.92 20.83 -13.69
CA PRO A 121 -40.61 20.94 -12.40
C PRO A 121 -40.98 19.58 -11.78
N SER A 122 -40.79 18.48 -12.50
CA SER A 122 -40.96 17.11 -11.95
C SER A 122 -39.80 16.66 -11.05
N LEU A 123 -38.67 17.36 -11.09
CA LEU A 123 -37.48 17.09 -10.29
C LEU A 123 -37.46 18.03 -9.08
N VAL A 124 -37.79 17.49 -7.90
CA VAL A 124 -37.83 18.22 -6.64
C VAL A 124 -36.87 17.57 -5.64
N THR A 125 -36.02 18.38 -5.02
CA THR A 125 -35.09 17.98 -3.97
C THR A 125 -35.13 18.97 -2.80
N ILE A 126 -34.35 18.72 -1.76
CA ILE A 126 -34.22 19.60 -0.59
C ILE A 126 -32.91 20.36 -0.69
N ASN A 127 -32.90 21.64 -0.29
CA ASN A 127 -31.67 22.47 -0.29
C ASN A 127 -30.48 21.81 0.46
N LEU A 128 -30.77 21.13 1.58
CA LEU A 128 -29.78 20.39 2.37
C LEU A 128 -29.08 19.27 1.56
N ALA A 129 -29.75 18.68 0.57
CA ALA A 129 -29.14 17.69 -0.32
C ALA A 129 -28.16 18.33 -1.31
N ILE A 130 -28.43 19.57 -1.75
CA ILE A 130 -27.53 20.34 -2.64
C ILE A 130 -26.28 20.77 -1.88
N GLU A 131 -26.42 21.25 -0.64
CA GLU A 131 -25.29 21.65 0.20
C GLU A 131 -24.36 20.49 0.52
N ASN A 132 -24.92 19.29 0.78
CA ASN A 132 -24.10 18.11 1.11
C ASN A 132 -23.54 17.38 -0.12
N MET A 133 -24.03 17.70 -1.32
CA MET A 133 -23.57 17.12 -2.59
C MET A 133 -22.06 17.33 -2.80
N ARG A 134 -21.57 18.53 -2.50
CA ARG A 134 -20.14 18.88 -2.63
C ARG A 134 -19.29 18.06 -1.65
N THR A 135 -19.74 17.96 -0.40
CA THR A 135 -19.06 17.18 0.65
C THR A 135 -19.01 15.70 0.29
N GLN A 136 -20.12 15.15 -0.18
CA GLN A 136 -20.19 13.75 -0.62
C GLN A 136 -19.26 13.48 -1.81
N PHE A 137 -19.23 14.36 -2.81
CA PHE A 137 -18.32 14.24 -3.96
C PHE A 137 -16.85 14.26 -3.55
N VAL A 138 -16.46 15.18 -2.66
CA VAL A 138 -15.08 15.27 -2.15
C VAL A 138 -14.69 14.01 -1.38
N ILE A 139 -15.55 13.53 -0.47
CA ILE A 139 -15.28 12.32 0.32
C ILE A 139 -15.13 11.09 -0.57
N THR A 140 -16.05 10.88 -1.52
CA THR A 140 -15.97 9.74 -2.44
C THR A 140 -14.69 9.79 -3.28
N THR A 141 -14.29 10.97 -3.75
CA THR A 141 -13.05 11.15 -4.52
C THR A 141 -11.81 10.82 -3.69
N ILE A 142 -11.74 11.29 -2.44
CA ILE A 142 -10.62 11.02 -1.54
C ILE A 142 -10.51 9.52 -1.25
N ILE A 143 -11.64 8.84 -1.01
CA ILE A 143 -11.68 7.39 -0.73
C ILE A 143 -11.16 6.60 -1.93
N ILE A 144 -11.63 6.92 -3.14
CA ILE A 144 -11.19 6.27 -4.39
C ILE A 144 -9.68 6.48 -4.58
N LEU A 145 -9.18 7.70 -4.39
CA LEU A 145 -7.76 8.03 -4.53
C LEU A 145 -6.90 7.31 -3.49
N PHE A 146 -7.38 7.20 -2.25
CA PHE A 146 -6.69 6.48 -1.19
C PHE A 146 -6.53 4.99 -1.51
N PHE A 147 -7.62 4.32 -1.90
CA PHE A 147 -7.57 2.89 -2.23
C PHE A 147 -6.75 2.59 -3.50
N THR A 148 -6.85 3.43 -4.53
CA THR A 148 -6.02 3.28 -5.74
C THR A 148 -4.53 3.43 -5.43
N SER A 149 -4.15 4.36 -4.56
CA SER A 149 -2.77 4.52 -4.07
C SER A 149 -2.28 3.28 -3.31
N LEU A 150 -3.10 2.70 -2.43
CA LEU A 150 -2.76 1.46 -1.71
C LEU A 150 -2.52 0.29 -2.66
N ILE A 151 -3.39 0.10 -3.66
CA ILE A 151 -3.25 -0.96 -4.67
C ILE A 151 -1.96 -0.75 -5.47
N TRP A 152 -1.67 0.49 -5.89
CA TRP A 152 -0.46 0.83 -6.64
C TRP A 152 0.82 0.54 -5.85
N MET A 153 0.90 0.99 -4.59
CA MET A 153 2.04 0.71 -3.71
C MET A 153 2.26 -0.79 -3.49
N GLY A 154 1.17 -1.54 -3.37
CA GLY A 154 1.21 -2.99 -3.28
C GLY A 154 1.79 -3.65 -4.54
N LEU A 155 1.30 -3.27 -5.72
CA LEU A 155 1.78 -3.75 -7.01
C LEU A 155 3.28 -3.53 -7.20
N VAL A 156 3.77 -2.32 -6.91
CA VAL A 156 5.20 -2.00 -6.96
C VAL A 156 6.01 -2.90 -6.03
N SER A 157 5.49 -3.19 -4.84
CA SER A 157 6.16 -4.05 -3.86
C SER A 157 6.23 -5.51 -4.33
N ILE A 158 5.15 -6.06 -4.90
CA ILE A 158 5.14 -7.40 -5.50
C ILE A 158 6.14 -7.50 -6.64
N LEU A 159 6.19 -6.52 -7.54
CA LEU A 159 7.13 -6.52 -8.66
C LEU A 159 8.58 -6.54 -8.18
N ARG A 160 8.91 -5.81 -7.10
CA ARG A 160 10.25 -5.86 -6.48
C ARG A 160 10.57 -7.24 -5.91
N ILE A 161 9.62 -7.85 -5.21
CA ILE A 161 9.79 -9.21 -4.65
C ILE A 161 9.99 -10.21 -5.79
N TYR A 162 9.20 -10.13 -6.86
CA TYR A 162 9.32 -11.02 -8.01
C TYR A 162 10.69 -10.90 -8.70
N LYS A 163 11.19 -9.67 -8.89
CA LYS A 163 12.55 -9.45 -9.40
C LYS A 163 13.61 -10.09 -8.52
N MET A 164 13.50 -9.94 -7.20
CA MET A 164 14.43 -10.59 -6.26
C MET A 164 14.33 -12.11 -6.28
N LEU A 165 13.12 -12.67 -6.38
CA LEU A 165 12.93 -14.11 -6.48
C LEU A 165 13.53 -14.66 -7.77
N LYS A 166 13.40 -13.94 -8.89
CA LYS A 166 14.02 -14.33 -10.16
C LYS A 166 15.55 -14.38 -10.03
N VAL A 167 16.15 -13.36 -9.42
CA VAL A 167 17.60 -13.33 -9.14
C VAL A 167 18.01 -14.50 -8.24
N ILE A 168 17.24 -14.78 -7.19
CA ILE A 168 17.51 -15.91 -6.30
C ILE A 168 17.46 -17.23 -7.06
N ASP A 169 16.45 -17.42 -7.92
CA ASP A 169 16.28 -18.64 -8.73
C ASP A 169 17.41 -18.80 -9.75
N GLU A 170 17.84 -17.71 -10.40
CA GLU A 170 18.97 -17.70 -11.33
C GLU A 170 20.31 -18.02 -10.66
N ILE A 171 20.50 -17.62 -9.40
CA ILE A 171 21.73 -17.86 -8.62
C ILE A 171 21.68 -19.21 -7.88
N ASN A 172 20.51 -19.82 -7.77
CA ASN A 172 20.29 -21.00 -6.94
C ASN A 172 21.09 -22.20 -7.44
N GLY A 173 21.90 -22.81 -6.57
CA GLY A 173 22.71 -23.97 -6.95
C GLY A 173 23.93 -23.62 -7.82
N GLN A 174 24.32 -22.34 -7.88
CA GLN A 174 25.58 -21.91 -8.50
C GLN A 174 26.68 -21.75 -7.44
N LYS A 175 27.92 -21.65 -7.92
CA LYS A 175 29.04 -21.22 -7.10
C LYS A 175 28.85 -19.74 -6.75
N LEU A 176 28.96 -19.44 -5.46
CA LEU A 176 28.80 -18.09 -4.95
C LEU A 176 30.19 -17.52 -4.61
N THR A 177 30.42 -16.26 -4.94
CA THR A 177 31.66 -15.57 -4.57
C THR A 177 31.38 -14.46 -3.56
N PRO A 178 32.19 -14.34 -2.49
CA PRO A 178 31.99 -13.32 -1.48
C PRO A 178 32.42 -11.95 -2.01
N VAL A 179 31.57 -10.95 -1.84
CA VAL A 179 31.81 -9.57 -2.22
C VAL A 179 31.43 -8.62 -1.10
N VAL A 180 32.16 -7.52 -1.00
CA VAL A 180 31.88 -6.45 -0.02
C VAL A 180 31.13 -5.33 -0.75
N VAL A 181 29.94 -5.00 -0.26
CA VAL A 181 29.05 -4.01 -0.90
C VAL A 181 28.79 -2.84 0.05
N PRO A 182 28.91 -1.59 -0.41
CA PRO A 182 28.53 -0.43 0.40
C PRO A 182 27.01 -0.38 0.55
N ILE A 183 26.54 -0.41 1.78
CA ILE A 183 25.13 -0.34 2.14
C ILE A 183 24.83 0.94 2.94
N LYS A 184 23.59 1.40 2.83
CA LYS A 184 23.03 2.41 3.72
C LYS A 184 21.95 1.76 4.57
N LEU A 185 22.15 1.74 5.88
CA LEU A 185 21.17 1.17 6.80
C LEU A 185 20.04 2.19 7.04
N LYS A 186 18.82 1.70 7.21
CA LYS A 186 17.68 2.48 7.69
C LYS A 186 16.85 1.62 8.62
N SER A 187 16.56 2.13 9.82
CA SER A 187 15.68 1.44 10.76
C SER A 187 14.25 1.93 10.56
N TYR A 188 13.32 1.00 10.40
CA TYR A 188 11.88 1.22 10.31
C TYR A 188 11.17 0.36 11.36
N GLY A 189 10.98 0.91 12.57
CA GLY A 189 10.39 0.17 13.69
C GLY A 189 11.20 -1.09 14.02
N LYS A 190 10.58 -2.26 13.78
CA LYS A 190 11.18 -3.59 13.99
C LYS A 190 12.06 -4.09 12.85
N ILE A 191 12.12 -3.38 11.72
CA ILE A 191 12.87 -3.82 10.53
C ILE A 191 14.10 -2.93 10.32
N VAL A 192 15.24 -3.54 10.02
CA VAL A 192 16.44 -2.85 9.52
C VAL A 192 16.56 -3.12 8.02
N ALA A 193 16.50 -2.06 7.21
CA ALA A 193 16.63 -2.13 5.76
C ALA A 193 18.04 -1.71 5.34
N ALA A 194 18.78 -2.61 4.69
CA ALA A 194 20.04 -2.32 4.02
C ALA A 194 19.77 -1.94 2.56
N LEU A 195 20.04 -0.69 2.22
CA LEU A 195 19.86 -0.14 0.87
C LEU A 195 21.20 -0.16 0.12
N TYR A 196 21.22 -0.69 -1.10
CA TYR A 196 22.43 -0.74 -1.92
C TYR A 196 22.12 -0.52 -3.40
N ASN A 197 23.10 0.04 -4.11
CA ASN A 197 23.01 0.31 -5.55
C ASN A 197 23.96 -0.63 -6.29
N VAL A 198 23.47 -1.26 -7.35
CA VAL A 198 24.25 -2.23 -8.12
C VAL A 198 23.97 -2.03 -9.59
N LYS A 199 25.01 -2.16 -10.42
CA LYS A 199 24.85 -2.25 -11.87
C LYS A 199 24.36 -3.65 -12.21
N ASN A 200 23.18 -3.75 -12.81
CA ASN A 200 22.68 -5.02 -13.31
C ASN A 200 23.47 -5.47 -14.55
N LEU A 201 23.20 -6.66 -15.10
CA LEU A 201 23.83 -7.19 -16.32
C LEU A 201 23.81 -6.21 -17.51
N GLN A 202 22.82 -5.32 -17.56
CA GLN A 202 22.66 -4.29 -18.60
C GLN A 202 23.41 -2.97 -18.29
N GLY A 203 24.25 -2.92 -17.27
CA GLY A 203 24.99 -1.71 -16.85
C GLY A 203 24.13 -0.64 -16.15
N VAL A 204 22.82 -0.85 -16.02
CA VAL A 204 21.89 0.07 -15.37
C VAL A 204 22.02 -0.03 -13.85
N ASN A 205 22.13 1.13 -13.18
CA ASN A 205 22.13 1.22 -11.72
C ASN A 205 20.72 0.95 -11.16
N VAL A 206 20.57 -0.14 -10.43
CA VAL A 206 19.33 -0.53 -9.76
C VAL A 206 19.50 -0.44 -8.25
N LYS A 207 18.47 0.07 -7.57
CA LYS A 207 18.37 0.13 -6.11
C LYS A 207 17.78 -1.17 -5.58
N TYR A 208 18.51 -1.83 -4.69
CA TYR A 208 18.08 -3.03 -3.99
C TYR A 208 17.95 -2.78 -2.49
N VAL A 209 17.09 -3.57 -1.85
CA VAL A 209 16.81 -3.48 -0.42
C VAL A 209 16.82 -4.88 0.17
N ALA A 210 17.63 -5.10 1.20
CA ALA A 210 17.58 -6.29 2.02
C ALA A 210 17.02 -5.93 3.40
N ASN A 211 15.95 -6.60 3.83
CA ASN A 211 15.32 -6.38 5.12
C ASN A 211 15.82 -7.42 6.12
N PHE A 212 16.04 -6.99 7.37
CA PHE A 212 16.48 -7.80 8.50
C PHE A 212 15.57 -7.47 9.70
N ASP A 213 15.29 -8.46 10.56
CA ASP A 213 14.57 -8.21 11.82
C ASP A 213 15.56 -7.62 12.82
N LYS A 214 15.19 -6.48 13.40
CA LYS A 214 15.97 -5.81 14.44
C LYS A 214 16.03 -6.62 15.73
N ASN A 215 15.01 -7.44 16.00
CA ASN A 215 14.86 -8.16 17.26
C ASN A 215 15.53 -9.53 17.26
N SER A 216 15.78 -10.12 16.09
CA SER A 216 16.25 -11.50 15.97
C SER A 216 17.77 -11.66 16.10
N ASN A 217 18.49 -10.58 16.43
CA ASN A 217 19.96 -10.52 16.38
C ASN A 217 20.53 -11.08 15.05
N ASP A 218 19.74 -10.96 13.98
CA ASP A 218 20.02 -11.52 12.65
C ASP A 218 20.24 -10.38 11.64
N GLY A 219 21.10 -9.43 12.02
CA GLY A 219 21.41 -8.26 11.22
C GLY A 219 22.29 -8.59 10.02
N PRO A 220 22.52 -7.62 9.11
CA PRO A 220 23.52 -7.77 8.06
C PRO A 220 24.92 -7.93 8.68
N ILE A 221 25.78 -8.75 8.07
CA ILE A 221 27.20 -8.82 8.44
C ILE A 221 27.88 -7.54 7.98
N ILE A 222 28.27 -6.68 8.91
CA ILE A 222 28.95 -5.42 8.65
C ILE A 222 30.47 -5.63 8.69
N ILE A 223 31.17 -5.11 7.69
CA ILE A 223 32.63 -5.13 7.60
C ILE A 223 33.15 -3.70 7.79
N GLY A 224 33.95 -3.49 8.84
CA GLY A 224 34.53 -2.20 9.19
C GLY A 224 33.56 -1.24 9.88
N ASP A 225 33.94 0.04 9.93
CA ASP A 225 33.22 1.04 10.73
C ASP A 225 31.92 1.55 10.09
N VAL A 226 30.96 1.84 10.96
CA VAL A 226 29.70 2.48 10.57
C VAL A 226 29.85 4.00 10.63
N ILE A 227 29.99 4.64 9.47
CA ILE A 227 30.13 6.10 9.38
C ILE A 227 28.82 6.69 8.85
N LYS A 228 28.14 7.51 9.65
CA LYS A 228 26.90 8.22 9.26
C LYS A 228 25.87 7.28 8.61
N ASN A 229 25.67 6.10 9.19
CA ASN A 229 24.68 5.09 8.75
C ASN A 229 24.98 4.48 7.35
N LYS A 230 26.20 4.67 6.85
CA LYS A 230 26.78 3.95 5.72
C LYS A 230 27.82 2.98 6.26
N CYS A 231 27.79 1.76 5.78
CA CYS A 231 28.77 0.74 6.14
C CYS A 231 28.96 -0.21 4.97
N ASN A 232 30.01 -1.01 5.02
CA ASN A 232 30.19 -2.09 4.06
C ASN A 232 29.57 -3.35 4.64
N ALA A 233 28.86 -4.12 3.83
CA ALA A 233 28.30 -5.40 4.24
C ALA A 233 28.84 -6.54 3.39
N LEU A 234 28.93 -7.72 4.00
CA LEU A 234 29.26 -8.95 3.29
C LEU A 234 28.05 -9.41 2.49
N ALA A 235 28.27 -9.67 1.21
CA ALA A 235 27.28 -10.20 0.29
C ALA A 235 27.90 -11.30 -0.58
N VAL A 236 27.04 -12.03 -1.29
CA VAL A 236 27.44 -13.07 -2.22
C VAL A 236 26.85 -12.80 -3.60
N ILE A 237 27.64 -13.03 -4.66
CA ILE A 237 27.19 -12.94 -6.05
C ILE A 237 27.26 -14.33 -6.70
N GLY A 238 26.33 -14.61 -7.60
CA GLY A 238 26.39 -15.81 -8.45
C GLY A 238 27.27 -15.57 -9.68
N GLU A 239 27.78 -16.64 -10.26
CA GLU A 239 28.62 -16.59 -11.46
C GLU A 239 27.89 -15.98 -12.67
N ASN A 240 26.59 -16.28 -12.82
CA ASN A 240 25.77 -15.80 -13.94
C ASN A 240 24.98 -14.52 -13.65
N ASN A 241 24.98 -14.04 -12.41
CA ASN A 241 24.22 -12.85 -12.04
C ASN A 241 24.99 -12.00 -11.00
N PRO A 242 25.37 -10.74 -11.37
CA PRO A 242 26.18 -9.87 -10.53
C PRO A 242 25.39 -9.21 -9.40
N VAL A 243 24.11 -9.54 -9.20
CA VAL A 243 23.31 -8.96 -8.13
C VAL A 243 23.71 -9.57 -6.78
N PRO A 244 24.27 -8.78 -5.84
CA PRO A 244 24.75 -9.26 -4.56
C PRO A 244 23.61 -9.50 -3.59
N ILE A 245 23.65 -10.65 -2.94
CA ILE A 245 22.73 -11.05 -1.87
C ILE A 245 23.44 -10.82 -0.53
N ILE A 246 22.97 -9.86 0.26
CA ILE A 246 23.58 -9.54 1.57
C ILE A 246 23.38 -10.72 2.53
N LEU A 247 24.45 -11.13 3.21
CA LEU A 247 24.42 -12.18 4.23
C LEU A 247 24.04 -11.62 5.61
N ASN A 248 23.39 -12.46 6.41
CA ASN A 248 22.99 -12.20 7.78
C ASN A 248 23.97 -12.82 8.77
N GLN A 249 24.02 -12.31 10.00
CA GLN A 249 24.94 -12.75 11.06
C GLN A 249 24.84 -14.25 11.37
N ASN A 250 23.65 -14.84 11.24
CA ASN A 250 23.46 -16.29 11.45
C ASN A 250 23.61 -17.12 10.17
N PHE A 251 24.04 -16.52 9.04
CA PHE A 251 24.25 -17.17 7.75
C PHE A 251 23.05 -17.95 7.17
N THR A 252 21.84 -17.79 7.72
CA THR A 252 20.64 -18.55 7.32
C THR A 252 20.10 -18.26 5.92
N ARG A 253 20.69 -17.28 5.20
CA ARG A 253 20.30 -16.93 3.82
C ARG A 253 20.83 -17.88 2.77
N CYS A 254 21.85 -18.67 3.06
CA CYS A 254 22.37 -19.70 2.16
C CYS A 254 22.54 -21.00 2.94
N ASP A 255 22.53 -22.12 2.21
CA ASP A 255 22.65 -23.46 2.76
C ASP A 255 24.10 -23.81 3.15
N PHE A 256 24.64 -23.10 4.14
CA PHE A 256 25.95 -23.37 4.72
C PHE A 256 25.88 -24.54 5.71
N THR A 257 26.93 -25.35 5.75
CA THR A 257 27.14 -26.35 6.80
C THR A 257 27.69 -25.69 8.06
N ASP A 258 27.51 -26.32 9.22
CA ASP A 258 28.02 -25.80 10.50
C ASP A 258 29.54 -25.57 10.48
N TYR A 259 30.29 -26.45 9.82
CA TYR A 259 31.74 -26.32 9.62
C TYR A 259 32.09 -25.08 8.79
N GLU A 260 31.39 -24.83 7.69
CA GLU A 260 31.59 -23.64 6.85
C GLU A 260 31.23 -22.35 7.59
N ILE A 261 30.16 -22.37 8.38
CA ILE A 261 29.76 -21.23 9.24
C ILE A 261 30.85 -20.93 10.26
N GLN A 262 31.42 -21.95 10.89
CA GLN A 262 32.46 -21.77 11.89
C GLN A 262 33.74 -21.20 11.26
N ALA A 263 34.18 -21.74 10.13
CA ALA A 263 35.34 -21.23 9.41
C ALA A 263 35.15 -19.77 8.95
N LEU A 264 33.94 -19.42 8.47
CA LEU A 264 33.60 -18.04 8.11
C LEU A 264 33.58 -17.10 9.31
N LYS A 265 33.10 -17.56 10.48
CA LYS A 265 33.13 -16.77 11.73
C LYS A 265 34.55 -16.52 12.19
N GLU A 266 35.42 -17.52 12.11
CA GLU A 266 36.85 -17.38 12.45
C GLU A 266 37.56 -16.41 11.48
N ALA A 267 37.24 -16.44 10.20
CA ALA A 267 37.80 -15.52 9.21
C ALA A 267 37.30 -14.07 9.35
N LEU A 268 36.18 -13.85 10.04
CA LEU A 268 35.56 -12.54 10.29
C LEU A 268 35.92 -11.95 11.66
N SER A 269 36.48 -12.75 12.57
CA SER A 269 36.97 -12.33 13.88
C SER A 269 38.35 -11.67 13.80
#